data_AF-A0A4Y7R6Y8-F1
#
_entry.id   AF-A0A4Y7R6Y8-F1
#
_cell.length_a   1.000
_cell.length_b   1.000
_cell.length_c   1.000
_cell.angle_alpha   90.00
_cell.angle_beta   90.00
_cell.angle_gamma   90.00
#
_symmetry.space_group_name_H-M   'P 1'
#
loop_
_entity.id
_entity.type
_entity.pdbx_description
1 polymer ?
#
loop_
_entity_poly.entity_id
_entity_poly.type
_entity_poly.pdbx_seq_one_letter_code
_entity_poly.pdbx_strand_id
1 'polypeptide(L)'
;MGAKGRDAVMWLFMANAAIASITGSWILSCAELFLGALFFYSFREARRAIKYEYVCLVTVNRVWAKLLVRNKITGRWGRTYEVHIKYRPGEDVSKQRTGVERDLLLISETRPGLYLWETATSVPGAVKKLIREKAVEGKAFWEKGCFFPRPPFVYDVKFRKPLRHGAFIVEGVERDWKEKSCSPY
;
A
#
# COMPACT_ATOMS: atom_id res chain seq x y z
N MET A 1 -3.15 -3.55 -7.90
CA MET A 1 -3.82 -3.84 -6.62
C MET A 1 -2.73 -4.15 -5.61
N GLY A 2 -2.63 -3.37 -4.54
CA GLY A 2 -1.77 -3.72 -3.40
C GLY A 2 -2.33 -4.93 -2.63
N ALA A 3 -1.69 -5.30 -1.53
CA ALA A 3 -2.12 -6.42 -0.68
C ALA A 3 -3.58 -6.26 -0.24
N LYS A 4 -4.01 -5.03 0.07
CA LYS A 4 -5.39 -4.71 0.45
C LYS A 4 -6.43 -4.95 -0.65
N GLY A 5 -6.06 -4.69 -1.91
CA GLY A 5 -6.96 -4.93 -3.04
C GLY A 5 -7.18 -6.42 -3.25
N ARG A 6 -6.11 -7.22 -3.12
CA ARG A 6 -6.18 -8.67 -3.17
C ARG A 6 -7.11 -9.25 -2.11
N ASP A 7 -6.96 -8.80 -0.86
CA ASP A 7 -7.76 -9.32 0.25
C ASP A 7 -9.25 -8.97 0.08
N ALA A 8 -9.56 -7.76 -0.42
CA ALA A 8 -10.93 -7.38 -0.77
C ALA A 8 -11.50 -8.24 -1.91
N VAL A 9 -10.73 -8.51 -2.95
CA VAL A 9 -11.15 -9.41 -4.05
C VAL A 9 -11.40 -10.82 -3.53
N MET A 10 -10.57 -11.33 -2.62
CA MET A 10 -10.76 -12.65 -2.00
C MET A 10 -12.06 -12.72 -1.19
N TRP A 11 -12.37 -11.67 -0.43
CA TRP A 11 -13.64 -11.58 0.29
C TRP A 11 -14.84 -11.59 -0.65
N LEU A 12 -14.79 -10.79 -1.71
CA LEU A 12 -15.84 -10.77 -2.73
C LEU A 12 -15.97 -12.13 -3.40
N PHE A 13 -14.85 -12.80 -3.69
CA PHE A 13 -14.85 -14.14 -4.27
C PHE A 13 -15.56 -15.15 -3.37
N MET A 14 -15.20 -15.21 -2.08
CA MET A 14 -15.83 -16.14 -1.13
C MET A 14 -17.31 -15.85 -0.93
N ALA A 15 -17.69 -14.57 -0.78
CA ALA A 15 -19.09 -14.18 -0.61
C ALA A 15 -19.91 -14.53 -1.86
N ASN A 16 -19.39 -14.23 -3.05
CA ASN A 16 -20.05 -14.54 -4.31
C ASN A 16 -20.19 -16.05 -4.52
N ALA A 17 -19.16 -16.83 -4.19
CA ALA A 17 -19.20 -18.29 -4.26
C ALA A 17 -20.22 -18.92 -3.31
N ALA A 18 -20.33 -18.39 -2.08
CA ALA A 18 -21.36 -18.83 -1.16
C ALA A 18 -22.77 -18.58 -1.74
N ILE A 19 -23.02 -17.39 -2.31
CA ILE A 19 -24.32 -17.06 -2.91
C ILE A 19 -24.59 -17.88 -4.18
N ALA A 20 -23.59 -18.06 -5.05
CA ALA A 20 -23.70 -18.85 -6.28
C ALA A 20 -24.05 -20.32 -5.97
N SER A 21 -23.42 -20.91 -4.96
CA SER A 21 -23.69 -22.30 -4.55
C SER A 21 -25.11 -22.51 -4.01
N ILE A 22 -25.70 -21.50 -3.37
CA ILE A 22 -27.08 -21.55 -2.88
C ILE A 22 -28.10 -21.33 -4.01
N THR A 23 -27.79 -20.42 -4.93
CA THR A 23 -28.76 -19.96 -5.96
C THR A 23 -28.67 -20.71 -7.28
N GLY A 24 -27.56 -21.39 -7.57
CA GLY A 24 -27.31 -22.03 -8.87
C GLY A 24 -27.19 -21.05 -10.03
N SER A 25 -26.95 -19.76 -9.77
CA SER A 25 -26.94 -18.71 -10.78
C SER A 25 -25.66 -18.75 -11.63
N TRP A 26 -25.82 -19.00 -12.94
CA TRP A 26 -24.71 -19.00 -13.90
C TRP A 26 -23.99 -17.64 -13.99
N ILE A 27 -24.72 -16.53 -13.79
CA ILE A 27 -24.16 -15.16 -13.82
C ILE A 27 -23.16 -15.00 -12.67
N LEU A 28 -23.48 -15.52 -11.49
CA LEU A 28 -22.58 -15.45 -10.33
C LEU A 28 -21.33 -16.31 -10.55
N SER A 29 -21.47 -17.47 -11.19
CA SER A 29 -20.32 -18.30 -11.59
C SER A 29 -19.41 -17.59 -12.61
N CYS A 30 -19.97 -16.85 -13.57
CA CYS A 30 -19.15 -16.02 -14.47
C CYS A 30 -18.43 -14.89 -13.71
N ALA A 31 -19.09 -14.27 -12.73
CA ALA A 31 -18.48 -13.26 -11.88
C ALA A 31 -17.32 -13.84 -11.02
N GLU A 32 -17.39 -15.10 -10.59
CA GLU A 32 -16.29 -15.77 -9.90
C GLU A 32 -15.05 -15.92 -10.78
N LEU A 33 -15.22 -16.31 -12.06
CA LEU A 33 -14.09 -16.41 -12.98
C LEU A 33 -13.38 -15.05 -13.14
N PHE A 34 -14.16 -13.97 -13.22
CA PHE A 34 -13.62 -12.62 -13.28
C PHE A 34 -12.89 -12.23 -11.98
N LEU A 35 -13.48 -12.50 -10.81
CA LEU A 35 -12.85 -12.25 -9.51
C LEU A 35 -11.57 -13.10 -9.32
N GLY A 36 -11.57 -14.35 -9.77
CA GLY A 36 -10.40 -15.23 -9.78
C GLY A 36 -9.28 -14.69 -10.69
N ALA A 37 -9.63 -14.19 -11.88
CA ALA A 37 -8.67 -13.54 -12.78
C ALA A 37 -8.06 -12.26 -12.14
N LEU A 38 -8.88 -11.43 -11.49
CA LEU A 38 -8.40 -10.26 -10.74
C LEU A 38 -7.48 -10.66 -9.58
N PHE A 39 -7.83 -11.73 -8.85
CA PHE A 39 -7.01 -12.26 -7.78
C PHE A 39 -5.65 -12.75 -8.30
N PHE A 40 -5.62 -13.51 -9.40
CA PHE A 40 -4.38 -13.95 -10.03
C PHE A 40 -3.52 -12.78 -10.52
N TYR A 41 -4.14 -11.77 -11.14
CA TYR A 41 -3.46 -10.54 -11.56
C TYR A 41 -2.78 -9.83 -10.39
N SER A 42 -3.40 -9.82 -9.20
CA SER A 42 -2.81 -9.21 -8.00
C SER A 42 -1.50 -9.88 -7.55
N PHE A 43 -1.37 -11.20 -7.71
CA PHE A 43 -0.10 -11.90 -7.43
C PHE A 43 1.00 -11.50 -8.42
N ARG A 44 0.64 -11.32 -9.69
CA ARG A 44 1.59 -10.87 -10.72
C ARG A 44 2.10 -9.46 -10.45
N GLU A 45 1.24 -8.56 -9.95
CA GLU A 45 1.66 -7.22 -9.52
C GLU A 45 2.52 -7.23 -8.24
N ALA A 46 2.25 -8.12 -7.27
CA ALA A 46 3.09 -8.26 -6.09
C ALA A 46 4.55 -8.61 -6.44
N ARG A 47 4.77 -9.37 -7.52
CA ARG A 47 6.12 -9.66 -8.04
C ARG A 47 6.84 -8.42 -8.60
N ARG A 48 6.10 -7.36 -8.96
CA ARG A 48 6.64 -6.08 -9.46
C ARG A 48 6.93 -5.07 -8.35
N ALA A 49 6.90 -5.50 -7.08
CA ALA A 49 7.21 -4.63 -5.97
C ALA A 49 8.66 -4.12 -6.04
N ILE A 50 8.86 -2.84 -5.76
CA ILE A 50 10.18 -2.23 -5.71
C ILE A 50 10.78 -2.50 -4.34
N LYS A 51 11.91 -3.21 -4.34
CA LYS A 51 12.57 -3.70 -3.14
C LYS A 51 13.70 -2.76 -2.74
N TYR A 52 13.63 -2.25 -1.52
CA TYR A 52 14.74 -1.69 -0.78
C TYR A 52 15.22 -2.71 0.27
N GLU A 53 16.20 -2.33 1.07
CA GLU A 53 16.85 -3.23 2.03
C GLU A 53 15.88 -3.68 3.13
N TYR A 54 15.15 -2.73 3.72
CA TYR A 54 14.18 -2.89 4.82
C TYR A 54 12.75 -2.54 4.41
N VAL A 55 12.56 -1.86 3.27
CA VAL A 55 11.23 -1.45 2.79
C VAL A 55 10.92 -2.07 1.43
N CYS A 56 9.65 -2.35 1.17
CA CYS A 56 9.13 -2.76 -0.13
C CYS A 56 7.97 -1.85 -0.52
N LEU A 57 7.98 -1.35 -1.74
CA LEU A 57 6.88 -0.57 -2.30
C LEU A 57 6.10 -1.40 -3.29
N VAL A 58 4.82 -1.63 -3.02
CA VAL A 58 3.91 -2.27 -3.95
C VAL A 58 3.12 -1.19 -4.66
N THR A 59 3.11 -1.19 -6.00
CA THR A 59 2.32 -0.21 -6.76
C THR A 59 0.84 -0.48 -6.59
N VAL A 60 0.08 0.56 -6.23
CA VAL A 60 -1.36 0.48 -6.06
C VAL A 60 -2.06 1.20 -7.21
N ASN A 61 -3.15 0.64 -7.70
CA ASN A 61 -3.98 1.29 -8.69
C ASN A 61 -4.53 2.60 -8.11
N ARG A 62 -4.43 3.69 -8.87
CA ARG A 62 -4.85 5.03 -8.44
C ARG A 62 -6.33 5.11 -8.05
N VAL A 63 -7.20 4.35 -8.72
CA VAL A 63 -8.64 4.28 -8.38
C VAL A 63 -8.82 3.70 -6.99
N TRP A 64 -8.12 2.60 -6.70
CA TRP A 64 -8.15 1.99 -5.37
C TRP A 64 -7.57 2.92 -4.30
N ALA A 65 -6.47 3.60 -4.61
CA ALA A 65 -5.86 4.58 -3.71
C ALA A 65 -6.82 5.72 -3.34
N LYS A 66 -7.54 6.26 -4.33
CA LYS A 66 -8.58 7.28 -4.12
C LYS A 66 -9.72 6.75 -3.26
N LEU A 67 -10.15 5.50 -3.46
CA LEU A 67 -11.18 4.89 -2.62
C LEU A 67 -10.73 4.76 -1.15
N LEU A 68 -9.47 4.39 -0.93
CA LEU A 68 -8.91 4.22 0.41
C LEU A 68 -8.72 5.55 1.14
N VAL A 69 -8.15 6.54 0.46
CA VAL A 69 -7.84 7.85 1.05
C VAL A 69 -9.05 8.78 1.08
N ARG A 70 -10.02 8.58 0.17
CA ARG A 70 -11.21 9.43 0.01
C ARG A 70 -10.82 10.92 -0.01
N ASN A 71 -11.51 11.73 0.78
CA ASN A 71 -11.31 13.17 0.91
C ASN A 71 -10.35 13.55 2.06
N LYS A 72 -9.58 12.59 2.60
CA LYS A 72 -8.67 12.87 3.74
C LYS A 72 -7.36 13.52 3.33
N ILE A 73 -7.03 13.50 2.04
CA ILE A 73 -5.80 14.07 1.51
C ILE A 73 -6.13 14.94 0.31
N THR A 74 -5.61 16.16 0.31
CA THR A 74 -5.66 17.10 -0.80
C THR A 74 -4.33 17.12 -1.53
N GLY A 75 -4.35 17.04 -2.86
CA GLY A 75 -3.15 17.12 -3.69
C GLY A 75 -3.27 16.32 -4.99
N ARG A 76 -2.30 16.48 -5.89
CA ARG A 76 -2.19 15.66 -7.10
C ARG A 76 -1.03 14.68 -6.94
N TRP A 77 -1.30 13.41 -7.19
CA TRP A 77 -0.29 12.36 -7.22
C TRP A 77 -0.40 11.56 -8.51
N GLY A 78 0.74 11.35 -9.17
CA GLY A 78 0.83 10.53 -10.39
C GLY A 78 0.89 9.03 -10.08
N ARG A 79 1.59 8.65 -9.02
CA ARG A 79 1.81 7.25 -8.62
C ARG A 79 1.32 6.99 -7.20
N THR A 80 0.93 5.76 -6.92
CA THR A 80 0.54 5.32 -5.56
C THR A 80 1.32 4.08 -5.18
N TYR A 81 1.82 4.06 -3.95
CA TYR A 81 2.58 2.97 -3.37
C TYR A 81 1.98 2.52 -2.04
N GLU A 82 2.00 1.23 -1.79
CA GLU A 82 1.79 0.64 -0.47
C GLU A 82 3.15 0.30 0.13
N VAL A 83 3.40 0.81 1.33
CA VAL A 83 4.67 0.62 2.06
C VAL A 83 4.58 -0.63 2.92
N HIS A 84 5.48 -1.57 2.67
CA HIS A 84 5.65 -2.80 3.47
C HIS A 84 7.03 -2.83 4.10
N ILE A 85 7.10 -3.09 5.40
CA ILE A 85 8.38 -3.20 6.12
C ILE A 85 8.80 -4.67 6.18
N LYS A 86 10.05 -4.93 5.82
CA LYS A 86 10.67 -6.26 5.94
C LYS A 86 11.38 -6.34 7.29
N TYR A 87 10.84 -7.13 8.20
CA TYR A 87 11.52 -7.48 9.45
C TYR A 87 12.43 -8.68 9.23
N ARG A 88 13.70 -8.57 9.63
CA ARG A 88 14.67 -9.68 9.55
C ARG A 88 14.76 -10.37 10.91
N PRO A 89 14.40 -11.65 11.04
CA PRO A 89 14.53 -12.33 12.32
C PRO A 89 16.01 -12.38 12.74
N GLY A 90 16.30 -12.06 14.00
CA GLY A 90 17.65 -12.12 14.58
C GLY A 90 18.49 -10.85 14.44
N GLU A 91 18.02 -9.81 13.76
CA GLU A 91 18.72 -8.53 13.67
C GLU A 91 18.27 -7.56 14.78
N ASP A 92 19.21 -6.73 15.26
CA ASP A 92 18.94 -5.74 16.29
C ASP A 92 17.83 -4.74 15.89
N VAL A 93 16.94 -4.45 16.84
CA VAL A 93 15.76 -3.59 16.62
C VAL A 93 16.18 -2.16 16.29
N SER A 94 17.25 -1.66 16.91
CA SER A 94 17.77 -0.32 16.62
C SER A 94 18.29 -0.25 15.19
N LYS A 95 19.11 -1.23 14.79
CA LYS A 95 19.62 -1.34 13.42
C LYS A 95 18.52 -1.42 12.37
N GLN A 96 17.50 -2.26 12.60
CA GLN A 96 16.33 -2.34 11.70
C GLN A 96 15.59 -1.02 11.60
N ARG A 97 15.38 -0.34 12.73
CA ARG A 97 14.69 0.95 12.76
C ARG A 97 15.44 2.01 11.94
N THR A 98 16.75 2.09 12.11
CA THR A 98 17.62 2.99 11.34
C THR A 98 17.60 2.64 9.85
N GLY A 99 17.62 1.35 9.52
CA GLY A 99 17.50 0.86 8.14
C GLY A 99 16.19 1.25 7.48
N VAL A 100 15.07 1.07 8.17
CA VAL A 100 13.74 1.50 7.71
C VAL A 100 13.69 3.02 7.51
N GLU A 101 14.23 3.79 8.46
CA GLU A 101 14.26 5.25 8.38
C GLU A 101 15.07 5.75 7.17
N ARG A 102 16.26 5.19 6.95
CA ARG A 102 17.10 5.49 5.78
C ARG A 102 16.40 5.17 4.47
N ASP A 103 15.78 4.00 4.37
CA ASP A 103 15.06 3.60 3.16
C ASP A 103 13.86 4.52 2.89
N LEU A 104 13.10 4.91 3.92
CA LEU A 104 11.95 5.80 3.77
C LEU A 104 12.35 7.22 3.35
N LEU A 105 13.45 7.75 3.89
CA LEU A 105 13.99 9.05 3.46
C LEU A 105 14.41 9.00 1.99
N LEU A 106 15.18 7.98 1.60
CA LEU A 106 15.57 7.77 0.20
C LEU A 106 14.35 7.65 -0.73
N ILE A 107 13.32 6.93 -0.30
CA ILE A 107 12.06 6.79 -1.06
C ILE A 107 11.38 8.15 -1.24
N SER A 108 11.31 8.97 -0.18
CA SER A 108 10.72 10.30 -0.24
C SER A 108 11.47 11.26 -1.17
N GLU A 109 12.78 11.09 -1.34
CA GLU A 109 13.57 11.92 -2.24
C GLU A 109 13.49 11.45 -3.71
N THR A 110 13.48 10.14 -3.91
CA THR A 110 13.62 9.55 -5.26
C THR A 110 12.29 9.32 -5.97
N ARG A 111 11.18 9.23 -5.22
CA ARG A 111 9.90 8.76 -5.76
C ARG A 111 8.74 9.61 -5.28
N PRO A 112 8.26 10.56 -6.08
CA PRO A 112 7.05 11.27 -5.74
C PRO A 112 5.81 10.40 -5.94
N GLY A 113 4.82 10.60 -5.07
CA GLY A 113 3.57 9.86 -5.11
C GLY A 113 2.83 9.85 -3.79
N LEU A 114 1.71 9.15 -3.80
CA LEU A 114 0.90 8.86 -2.62
C LEU A 114 1.39 7.56 -1.97
N TYR A 115 1.75 7.64 -0.70
CA TYR A 115 2.20 6.50 0.10
C TYR A 115 1.09 6.08 1.05
N LEU A 116 0.66 4.82 0.95
CA LEU A 116 -0.26 4.18 1.86
C LEU A 116 0.54 3.33 2.84
N TRP A 117 0.30 3.49 4.13
CA TRP A 117 1.00 2.73 5.16
C TRP A 117 0.00 2.22 6.19
N GLU A 118 0.15 0.95 6.53
CA GLU A 118 -0.53 0.33 7.67
C GLU A 118 0.50 -0.43 8.50
N THR A 119 0.53 -0.20 9.81
CA THR A 119 1.47 -0.88 10.70
C THR A 119 0.93 -0.99 12.12
N ALA A 120 1.28 -2.08 12.80
CA ALA A 120 1.12 -2.22 14.25
C ALA A 120 2.34 -1.70 15.03
N THR A 121 3.46 -1.47 14.34
CA THR A 121 4.71 -0.99 14.92
C THR A 121 4.78 0.54 14.92
N SER A 122 5.57 1.10 15.83
CA SER A 122 5.75 2.54 15.87
C SER A 122 6.56 3.02 14.67
N VAL A 123 5.99 3.94 13.90
CA VAL A 123 6.70 4.66 12.84
C VAL A 123 7.96 5.36 13.41
N PRO A 124 9.12 5.34 12.68
CA PRO A 124 10.33 6.05 13.07
C PRO A 124 10.12 7.55 13.33
N GLY A 125 11.07 8.17 14.04
CA GLY A 125 10.93 9.55 14.53
C GLY A 125 10.85 10.58 13.40
N ALA A 126 11.80 10.54 12.47
CA ALA A 126 11.81 11.50 11.35
C ALA A 126 10.57 11.37 10.47
N VAL A 127 10.11 10.14 10.25
CA VAL A 127 8.91 9.87 9.45
C VAL A 127 7.65 10.41 10.13
N LYS A 128 7.54 10.28 11.46
CA LYS A 128 6.43 10.92 12.20
C LYS A 128 6.45 12.43 12.06
N LYS A 129 7.64 13.04 12.07
CA LYS A 129 7.81 14.48 11.86
C LYS A 129 7.32 14.87 10.46
N LEU A 130 7.76 14.13 9.43
CA LEU A 130 7.31 14.32 8.04
C LEU A 130 5.78 14.19 7.88
N ILE A 131 5.17 13.17 8.49
CA ILE A 131 3.71 12.98 8.46
C ILE A 131 3.00 14.15 9.12
N ARG A 132 3.52 14.67 10.24
CA ARG A 132 2.91 15.82 10.94
C ARG A 132 3.01 17.09 10.10
N GLU A 133 4.17 17.37 9.52
CA GLU A 133 4.36 18.52 8.61
C GLU A 133 3.39 18.45 7.43
N LYS A 134 3.31 17.29 6.77
CA LYS A 134 2.37 17.09 5.66
C LYS A 134 0.91 17.07 6.08
N ALA A 135 0.59 16.70 7.31
CA ALA A 135 -0.78 16.75 7.82
C ALA A 135 -1.27 18.19 7.99
N VAL A 136 -0.40 19.13 8.37
CA VAL A 136 -0.72 20.56 8.43
C VAL A 136 -1.09 21.09 7.04
N GLU A 137 -0.45 20.58 5.99
CA GLU A 137 -0.77 20.91 4.58
C GLU A 137 -2.02 20.18 4.04
N GLY A 138 -2.70 19.33 4.84
CA GLY A 138 -3.77 18.46 4.37
C GLY A 138 -3.30 17.34 3.43
N LYS A 139 -1.99 17.10 3.36
CA LYS A 139 -1.35 16.11 2.47
C LYS A 139 -1.06 14.77 3.14
N ALA A 140 -1.35 14.64 4.43
CA ALA A 140 -1.17 13.40 5.17
C ALA A 140 -2.20 13.22 6.28
N PHE A 141 -2.44 11.96 6.65
CA PHE A 141 -3.18 11.62 7.86
C PHE A 141 -2.59 10.36 8.51
N TRP A 142 -2.81 10.22 9.82
CA TRP A 142 -2.36 9.07 10.59
C TRP A 142 -3.35 8.74 11.70
N GLU A 143 -4.14 7.70 11.50
CA GLU A 143 -5.28 7.34 12.34
C GLU A 143 -5.13 5.94 12.96
N LYS A 144 -5.86 5.71 14.05
CA LYS A 144 -6.01 4.37 14.62
C LYS A 144 -7.02 3.57 13.78
N GLY A 145 -6.79 2.27 13.64
CA GLY A 145 -7.65 1.36 12.86
C GLY A 145 -7.00 0.87 11.56
N CYS A 146 -7.79 0.21 10.73
CA CYS A 146 -7.40 -0.29 9.41
C CYS A 146 -8.14 0.44 8.29
N PHE A 147 -7.61 0.37 7.07
CA PHE A 147 -8.28 0.93 5.90
C PHE A 147 -9.52 0.12 5.46
N PHE A 148 -9.60 -1.19 5.72
CA PHE A 148 -10.69 -2.11 5.34
C PHE A 148 -10.67 -3.37 6.26
N PRO A 149 -11.73 -4.22 6.31
CA PRO A 149 -11.85 -5.33 7.26
C PRO A 149 -11.01 -6.55 6.81
N ARG A 150 -10.33 -7.18 7.78
CA ARG A 150 -9.65 -8.49 7.64
C ARG A 150 -10.64 -9.61 8.04
N PRO A 151 -10.45 -10.93 7.78
CA PRO A 151 -9.42 -11.69 7.03
C PRO A 151 -9.98 -12.80 6.07
N PRO A 152 -9.17 -13.44 5.20
CA PRO A 152 -8.76 -14.80 5.62
C PRO A 152 -7.23 -15.04 5.62
N PHE A 153 -6.80 -15.85 6.60
CA PHE A 153 -5.44 -16.28 7.00
C PHE A 153 -4.54 -15.23 7.68
N VAL A 154 -5.19 -14.34 8.44
CA VAL A 154 -4.68 -13.53 9.59
C VAL A 154 -3.16 -13.61 9.81
N TYR A 155 -2.43 -12.62 9.30
CA TYR A 155 -1.00 -12.47 9.57
C TYR A 155 -0.73 -11.59 10.80
N ASP A 156 0.07 -12.19 11.69
CA ASP A 156 0.73 -11.71 12.91
C ASP A 156 -0.14 -11.18 14.08
N VAL A 157 -0.54 -12.11 14.95
CA VAL A 157 -1.04 -11.88 16.32
C VAL A 157 0.08 -11.36 17.25
N LYS A 158 1.33 -11.22 16.76
CA LYS A 158 2.49 -10.86 17.59
C LYS A 158 2.45 -9.44 18.17
N PHE A 159 1.70 -8.51 17.58
CA PHE A 159 1.64 -7.14 18.05
C PHE A 159 0.29 -6.82 18.69
N ARG A 160 0.19 -6.89 20.02
CA ARG A 160 -0.96 -6.43 20.83
C ARG A 160 -1.26 -4.93 20.72
N LYS A 161 -0.56 -4.20 19.84
CA LYS A 161 -0.71 -2.75 19.67
C LYS A 161 -1.83 -2.47 18.67
N PRO A 162 -2.62 -1.40 18.89
CA PRO A 162 -3.66 -1.02 17.95
C PRO A 162 -3.02 -0.71 16.61
N LEU A 163 -3.51 -1.37 15.57
CA LEU A 163 -3.12 -1.10 14.20
C LEU A 163 -3.36 0.37 13.88
N ARG A 164 -2.40 0.97 13.18
CA ARG A 164 -2.54 2.33 12.66
C ARG A 164 -2.42 2.30 11.15
N HIS A 165 -3.11 3.22 10.53
CA HIS A 165 -3.01 3.44 9.12
C HIS A 165 -2.87 4.92 8.83
N GLY A 166 -2.23 5.22 7.72
CA GLY A 166 -2.09 6.57 7.25
C GLY A 166 -1.73 6.59 5.80
N ALA A 167 -1.79 7.79 5.26
CA ALA A 167 -1.26 8.07 3.96
C ALA A 167 -0.60 9.44 3.96
N PHE A 168 0.37 9.63 3.08
CA PHE A 168 1.02 10.91 2.88
C PHE A 168 1.42 11.08 1.42
N ILE A 169 1.35 12.32 0.94
CA ILE A 169 1.86 12.68 -0.39
C ILE A 169 3.28 13.19 -0.24
N VAL A 170 4.14 12.67 -1.10
CA VAL A 170 5.45 13.24 -1.40
C VAL A 170 5.34 13.88 -2.78
N GLU A 171 5.41 15.20 -2.80
CA GLU A 171 5.52 15.96 -4.04
C GLU A 171 6.98 15.91 -4.48
N GLY A 172 7.19 15.53 -5.73
CA GLY A 172 8.52 15.58 -6.32
C GLY A 172 8.74 16.97 -6.86
N VAL A 173 9.99 17.40 -6.86
CA VAL A 173 10.43 18.32 -7.91
C VAL A 173 10.18 17.56 -9.21
N GLU A 174 9.19 17.98 -9.98
CA GLU A 174 8.92 17.46 -11.31
C GLU A 174 10.15 17.80 -12.16
N ARG A 175 11.21 16.97 -12.07
CA ARG A 175 12.25 16.99 -13.09
C ARG A 175 11.54 16.46 -14.31
N ASP A 176 11.28 17.35 -15.26
CA ASP A 176 10.75 17.05 -16.57
C ASP A 176 11.56 15.88 -17.17
N TRP A 177 11.06 14.65 -16.99
CA TRP A 177 11.58 13.47 -17.68
C TRP A 177 11.16 13.46 -19.17
N LYS A 178 10.74 14.62 -19.71
CA LYS A 178 10.49 14.84 -21.13
C LYS A 178 11.77 15.06 -21.94
N GLU A 179 12.91 15.33 -21.32
CA GLU A 179 14.19 15.44 -22.03
C GLU A 179 15.08 14.22 -21.75
N LYS A 180 14.88 13.14 -22.51
CA LYS A 180 15.92 12.18 -22.96
C LYS A 180 15.36 10.99 -23.76
N SER A 181 14.27 11.20 -24.50
CA SER A 181 13.86 10.30 -25.59
C SER A 181 14.29 10.81 -26.98
N CYS A 182 15.33 11.65 -27.04
CA CYS A 182 16.00 12.02 -28.28
C CYS A 182 17.50 11.78 -28.13
N SER A 183 17.96 10.61 -28.58
CA SER A 183 19.21 10.47 -29.33
C SER A 183 19.37 9.00 -29.76
N PRO A 184 18.99 8.63 -31.00
CA PRO A 184 19.47 7.42 -31.63
C PRO A 184 20.80 7.75 -32.29
N TYR A 185 21.90 7.48 -31.59
CA TYR A 185 23.21 7.27 -32.21
C TYR A 185 23.79 6.00 -31.61
#